data_AF-A0A7J9V7H6-F1
#
_entry.id   AF-A0A7J9V7H6-F1
#
_cell.length_a   1.000
_cell.length_b   1.000
_cell.length_c   1.000
_cell.angle_alpha   90.00
_cell.angle_beta   90.00
_cell.angle_gamma   90.00
#
_symmetry.space_group_name_H-M   'P 1'
#
loop_
_entity.id
_entity.type
_entity.pdbx_description
1 polymer ?
#
loop_
_entity_poly.entity_id
_entity_poly.type
_entity_poly.pdbx_seq_one_letter_code
_entity_poly.pdbx_strand_id
1 'polypeptide(L)'
;MIYLDTAALVKLVRREPESDALADWLDQATDADLVSSALCEVELPRALRRTEPELLAGVPALLAHIARYAIDDLVRSTAASYQHAR
;
A
#
# COMPACT_ATOMS: atom_id res chain seq x y z
N MET A 1 -3.92 13.65 -2.73
CA MET A 1 -2.95 12.54 -2.61
C MET A 1 -3.27 11.75 -1.35
N ILE A 2 -3.55 10.46 -1.49
CA ILE A 2 -3.80 9.52 -0.41
C ILE A 2 -2.65 8.52 -0.39
N TYR A 3 -1.95 8.43 0.75
CA TYR A 3 -0.90 7.44 0.93
C TYR A 3 -1.50 6.11 1.40
N LEU A 4 -1.26 5.04 0.65
CA LEU A 4 -1.63 3.67 1.01
C LEU A 4 -0.38 2.94 1.48
N ASP A 5 -0.39 2.52 2.75
CA ASP A 5 0.61 1.60 3.26
C ASP A 5 0.36 0.17 2.72
N THR A 6 1.28 -0.75 3.02
CA THR A 6 1.15 -2.13 2.57
C THR A 6 -0.11 -2.81 3.13
N ALA A 7 -0.56 -2.47 4.34
CA ALA A 7 -1.75 -3.09 4.94
C ALA A 7 -3.06 -2.67 4.23
N ALA A 8 -3.15 -1.41 3.81
CA ALA A 8 -4.23 -0.93 2.95
C ALA A 8 -4.20 -1.63 1.59
N LEU A 9 -3.01 -1.76 0.96
CA LEU A 9 -2.89 -2.46 -0.31
C LEU A 9 -3.26 -3.94 -0.21
N VAL A 10 -2.94 -4.62 0.91
CA VAL A 10 -3.39 -5.99 1.16
C VAL A 10 -4.92 -6.07 1.16
N LYS A 11 -5.63 -5.13 1.81
CA LYS A 11 -7.10 -5.06 1.85
C LYS A 11 -7.76 -4.89 0.48
N LEU A 12 -7.03 -4.34 -0.50
CA LEU A 12 -7.50 -4.16 -1.87
C LEU A 12 -7.32 -5.41 -2.75
N VAL A 13 -6.39 -6.31 -2.38
CA VAL A 13 -6.18 -7.58 -3.10
C VAL A 13 -6.92 -8.73 -2.42
N ARG A 14 -6.91 -8.74 -1.09
CA ARG A 14 -7.39 -9.79 -0.21
C ARG A 14 -8.46 -9.21 0.70
N ARG A 15 -9.59 -9.90 0.83
CA ARG A 15 -10.66 -9.47 1.74
C ARG A 15 -10.24 -9.67 3.19
N GLU A 16 -10.20 -8.58 3.95
CA GLU A 16 -9.93 -8.52 5.38
C GLU A 16 -11.02 -7.71 6.08
N PRO A 17 -11.07 -7.69 7.43
CA PRO A 17 -11.79 -6.65 8.14
C PRO A 17 -11.40 -5.27 7.57
N GLU A 18 -12.40 -4.40 7.41
CA GLU A 18 -12.28 -3.06 6.82
C GLU A 18 -12.01 -2.98 5.31
N SER A 19 -11.90 -4.09 4.58
CA SER A 19 -11.76 -4.03 3.10
C SER A 19 -12.91 -3.28 2.43
N ASP A 20 -14.16 -3.57 2.82
CA ASP A 20 -15.33 -2.91 2.23
C ASP A 20 -15.36 -1.41 2.59
N ALA A 21 -15.08 -1.08 3.86
CA ALA A 21 -15.02 0.30 4.32
C ALA A 21 -13.91 1.10 3.62
N LEU A 22 -12.75 0.48 3.37
CA LEU A 22 -11.66 1.09 2.62
C LEU A 22 -12.06 1.34 1.17
N ALA A 23 -12.70 0.36 0.51
CA ALA A 23 -13.18 0.50 -0.86
C ALA A 23 -14.21 1.64 -0.96
N ASP A 24 -15.22 1.65 -0.09
CA ASP A 24 -16.24 2.70 -0.04
C ASP A 24 -15.66 4.10 0.18
N TRP A 25 -14.62 4.20 1.03
CA TRP A 25 -13.93 5.46 1.30
C TRP A 25 -13.10 5.93 0.10
N LEU A 26 -12.42 5.01 -0.59
CA LEU A 26 -11.65 5.32 -1.81
C LEU A 26 -12.57 5.73 -2.96
N ASP A 27 -13.73 5.09 -3.10
CA ASP A 27 -14.74 5.43 -4.11
C ASP A 27 -15.32 6.84 -3.91
N GLN A 28 -15.31 7.36 -2.67
CA GLN A 28 -15.70 8.73 -2.37
C GLN A 28 -14.57 9.75 -2.62
N ALA A 29 -13.32 9.29 -2.73
CA ALA A 29 -12.13 10.13 -2.87
C ALA A 29 -11.63 10.21 -4.32
N THR A 30 -12.53 10.36 -5.30
CA THR A 30 -12.24 10.24 -6.74
C THR A 30 -11.19 11.21 -7.29
N ASP A 31 -10.99 12.35 -6.64
CA ASP A 31 -10.07 13.40 -7.10
C ASP A 31 -8.66 13.28 -6.49
N ALA A 32 -8.42 12.26 -5.65
CA ALA A 32 -7.15 12.09 -4.96
C ALA A 32 -6.25 11.04 -5.64
N ASP A 33 -5.03 11.43 -6.00
CA ASP A 33 -4.01 10.48 -6.43
C ASP A 33 -3.70 9.46 -5.34
N LEU A 34 -3.76 8.17 -5.68
CA LEU A 34 -3.35 7.09 -4.79
C LEU A 34 -1.86 6.85 -4.93
N VAL A 35 -1.16 6.88 -3.80
CA VAL A 35 0.29 6.78 -3.77
C VAL A 35 0.77 5.80 -2.72
N SER A 36 1.95 5.23 -2.92
CA SER A 36 2.60 4.39 -1.93
C SER A 36 4.11 4.54 -2.00
N SER A 37 4.81 4.00 -1.01
CA SER A 37 6.25 3.81 -1.10
C SER A 37 6.57 2.67 -2.07
N ALA A 38 7.67 2.79 -2.82
CA ALA A 38 8.21 1.70 -3.63
C ALA A 38 8.50 0.42 -2.81
N LEU A 39 8.58 0.51 -1.48
CA LEU A 39 8.68 -0.64 -0.58
C LEU A 39 7.50 -1.62 -0.73
N CYS A 40 6.32 -1.14 -1.15
CA CYS A 40 5.15 -2.00 -1.36
C CYS A 40 5.39 -3.08 -2.43
N GLU A 41 6.29 -2.85 -3.38
CA GLU A 41 6.69 -3.84 -4.40
C GLU A 41 7.35 -5.09 -3.79
N VAL A 42 7.91 -4.95 -2.59
CA VAL A 42 8.54 -6.04 -1.84
C VAL A 42 7.57 -6.58 -0.79
N GLU A 43 6.93 -5.71 -0.03
CA GLU A 43 6.13 -6.12 1.13
C GLU A 43 4.80 -6.76 0.73
N LEU A 44 4.09 -6.22 -0.27
CA LEU A 44 2.80 -6.77 -0.69
C LEU A 44 2.94 -8.21 -1.21
N PRO A 45 3.87 -8.52 -2.15
CA PRO A 45 4.10 -9.91 -2.54
C PRO A 45 4.58 -10.80 -1.39
N ARG A 46 5.41 -10.30 -0.47
CA ARG A 46 5.85 -11.09 0.70
C ARG A 46 4.69 -11.41 1.65
N ALA A 47 3.78 -10.47 1.86
CA ALA A 47 2.59 -10.66 2.67
C ALA A 47 1.69 -11.74 2.04
N LEU A 48 1.36 -11.59 0.75
CA LEU A 48 0.51 -12.54 0.03
C LEU A 48 1.13 -13.93 -0.09
N ARG A 49 2.45 -14.06 -0.35
CA ARG A 49 3.14 -15.36 -0.37
C ARG A 49 2.98 -16.15 0.95
N ARG A 50 2.83 -15.47 2.08
CA ARG A 50 2.72 -16.11 3.39
C ARG A 50 1.29 -16.60 3.68
N THR A 51 0.28 -15.97 3.08
CA THR A 51 -1.13 -16.19 3.44
C THR A 51 -1.94 -16.77 2.28
N GLU A 52 -1.91 -16.12 1.11
CA GLU A 52 -2.76 -16.42 -0.06
C GLU A 52 -1.93 -16.23 -1.36
N PRO A 53 -1.00 -17.15 -1.68
CA PRO A 53 -0.09 -17.04 -2.81
C PRO A 53 -0.78 -16.92 -4.17
N GLU A 54 -1.99 -17.46 -4.31
CA GLU A 54 -2.82 -17.40 -5.51
C GLU A 54 -3.17 -15.96 -5.92
N LEU A 55 -3.19 -15.02 -4.96
CA LEU A 55 -3.50 -13.61 -5.22
C LEU A 55 -2.32 -12.81 -5.79
N LEU A 56 -1.11 -13.38 -5.83
CA LEU A 56 0.08 -12.69 -6.35
C LEU A 56 -0.08 -12.24 -7.81
N ALA A 57 -0.87 -12.97 -8.60
CA ALA A 57 -1.14 -12.62 -9.99
C ALA A 57 -1.86 -11.26 -10.14
N GLY A 58 -2.60 -10.82 -9.12
CA GLY A 58 -3.30 -9.53 -9.12
C GLY A 58 -2.43 -8.32 -8.75
N VAL A 59 -1.26 -8.54 -8.15
CA VAL A 59 -0.40 -7.45 -7.64
C VAL A 59 0.01 -6.45 -8.74
N PRO A 60 0.47 -6.88 -9.93
CA PRO A 60 0.86 -5.93 -10.98
C PRO A 60 -0.30 -5.02 -11.43
N ALA A 61 -1.52 -5.56 -11.50
CA ALA A 61 -2.70 -4.80 -11.90
C ALA A 61 -3.06 -3.75 -10.84
N LEU A 62 -3.01 -4.10 -9.55
CA LEU A 62 -3.21 -3.13 -8.48
C LEU A 62 -2.16 -2.02 -8.52
N LEU A 63 -0.87 -2.39 -8.59
CA LEU A 63 0.23 -1.41 -8.55
C LEU A 63 0.29 -0.50 -9.79
N ALA A 64 -0.37 -0.86 -10.90
CA ALA A 64 -0.51 0.00 -12.06
C ALA A 64 -1.36 1.25 -11.79
N HIS A 65 -2.22 1.20 -10.77
CA HIS A 65 -3.08 2.33 -10.37
C HIS A 65 -2.51 3.14 -9.20
N ILE A 66 -1.33 2.79 -8.68
CA ILE A 66 -0.71 3.43 -7.53
C ILE A 66 0.61 4.08 -7.94
N ALA A 67 0.71 5.40 -7.77
CA ALA A 67 1.99 6.08 -7.96
C ALA A 67 2.95 5.67 -6.83
N ARG A 68 4.16 5.23 -7.19
CA ARG A 68 5.14 4.72 -6.24
C ARG A 68 6.30 5.68 -6.12
N TYR A 69 6.61 6.09 -4.89
CA TYR A 69 7.73 6.98 -4.60
C TYR A 69 8.93 6.18 -4.09
N ALA A 70 10.09 6.45 -4.68
CA ALA A 70 11.34 5.85 -4.24
C ALA A 70 11.70 6.28 -2.80
N ILE A 71 12.25 5.36 -2.02
CA ILE A 71 12.82 5.68 -0.70
C ILE A 71 14.32 5.87 -0.86
N ASP A 72 14.75 7.09 -1.14
CA ASP A 72 16.17 7.44 -1.21
C ASP A 72 16.82 7.59 0.18
N ASP A 73 18.10 7.96 0.22
CA ASP A 73 18.84 8.16 1.48
C ASP A 73 18.23 9.25 2.37
N LEU A 74 17.67 10.31 1.78
CA LEU A 74 17.04 11.39 2.53
C LEU A 74 15.75 10.92 3.18
N VAL A 75 14.90 10.20 2.45
CA VAL A 75 13.65 9.64 2.99
C VAL A 75 13.98 8.65 4.11
N ARG A 76 14.97 7.76 3.92
CA ARG A 76 15.38 6.79 4.94
C ARG A 76 15.91 7.46 6.21
N SER A 77 16.81 8.43 6.07
CA SER A 77 17.40 9.14 7.22
C SER A 77 16.36 9.99 7.97
N THR A 78 15.48 10.68 7.23
CA THR A 78 14.37 11.44 7.81
C THR A 78 13.43 10.51 8.57
N ALA A 79 13.02 9.39 7.96
CA ALA A 79 12.15 8.40 8.60
C ALA A 79 12.76 7.85 9.91
N ALA A 80 14.06 7.56 9.91
CA ALA A 80 14.79 7.10 11.09
C ALA A 80 14.90 8.16 12.21
N SER A 81 14.74 9.45 11.89
CA SER A 81 14.82 10.54 12.87
C SER A 81 13.52 10.77 13.64
N TYR A 82 12.39 10.25 13.16
CA TYR A 82 11.11 10.40 13.84
C TYR A 82 11.14 9.66 15.19
N GLN A 83 10.93 10.42 16.27
CA GLN A 83 10.62 9.83 17.56
C GLN A 83 9.19 9.27 17.47
N HIS A 84 8.97 8.04 17.95
CA HIS A 84 7.63 7.45 17.94
C HIS A 84 6.62 8.45 18.50
N ALA A 85 5.64 8.84 17.68
CA ALA A 85 4.47 9.54 18.17
C ALA A 85 3.81 8.62 19.21
N ARG A 86 3.77 9.11 20.44
CA ARG A 86 3.23 8.40 21.59
C ARG A 86 1.72 8.19 21.45
#